data_AF-A0A5C7LEY5-F1
#
_entry.id   AF-A0A5C7LEY5-F1
#
_cell.length_a   1.000
_cell.length_b   1.000
_cell.length_c   1.000
_cell.angle_alpha   90.00
_cell.angle_beta   90.00
_cell.angle_gamma   90.00
#
_symmetry.space_group_name_H-M   'P 1'
#
loop_
_entity.id
_entity.type
_entity.pdbx_description
1 polymer ?
#
loop_
_entity_poly.entity_id
_entity_poly.type
_entity_poly.pdbx_seq_one_letter_code
_entity_poly.pdbx_strand_id
1 'polypeptide(L)'
;MSDPAVLQMDYDVVHDMIVKLHALADTLDELTETGVQQYEDMRDQLKGDRGNIPPIYTDIGDALHRTARKFHRVNSEVTTRLRRDARILEDQLNAIKGGQEQGAETLKDIDVPVGKWT
;
A
#
# COMPACT_ATOMS: atom_id res chain seq x y z
N MET A 1 18.43 -7.46 27.58
CA MET A 1 18.55 -6.12 26.96
C MET A 1 18.92 -6.34 25.51
N SER A 2 18.08 -5.94 24.57
CA SER A 2 18.35 -6.11 23.13
C SER A 2 19.33 -5.04 22.65
N ASP A 3 20.24 -5.41 21.76
CA ASP A 3 21.29 -4.53 21.23
C ASP A 3 20.68 -3.42 20.34
N PRO A 4 20.94 -2.13 20.59
CA PRO A 4 20.35 -1.02 19.83
C PRO A 4 20.63 -1.09 18.31
N ALA A 5 21.75 -1.68 17.89
CA ALA A 5 22.05 -1.87 16.46
C ALA A 5 21.10 -2.89 15.79
N VAL A 6 20.65 -3.90 16.53
CA VAL A 6 19.68 -4.92 16.06
C VAL A 6 18.30 -4.30 15.92
N LEU A 7 17.89 -3.47 16.90
CA LEU A 7 16.62 -2.74 16.86
C LEU A 7 16.54 -1.72 15.72
N GLN A 8 17.66 -1.07 15.38
CA GLN A 8 17.73 -0.12 14.28
C GLN A 8 17.70 -0.81 12.90
N MET A 9 18.34 -1.98 12.78
CA MET A 9 18.26 -2.79 11.56
C MET A 9 16.84 -3.31 11.30
N ASP A 10 16.13 -3.72 12.36
CA ASP A 10 14.72 -4.12 12.26
C ASP A 10 13.80 -2.94 11.87
N TYR A 11 14.11 -1.72 12.34
CA TYR A 11 13.38 -0.52 11.97
C TYR A 11 13.49 -0.20 10.46
N ASP A 12 14.71 -0.20 9.92
CA ASP A 12 14.95 0.15 8.52
C ASP A 12 14.30 -0.87 7.56
N VAL A 13 14.33 -2.16 7.93
CA VAL A 13 13.69 -3.23 7.16
C VAL A 13 12.17 -3.08 7.14
N VAL A 14 11.55 -2.80 8.29
CA VAL A 14 10.09 -2.62 8.36
C VAL A 14 9.67 -1.34 7.62
N HIS A 15 10.45 -0.27 7.71
CA HIS A 15 10.20 0.97 6.97
C HIS A 15 10.29 0.76 5.45
N ASP A 16 11.32 0.07 4.95
CA ASP A 16 11.46 -0.27 3.53
C ASP A 16 10.29 -1.14 3.03
N MET A 17 9.80 -2.06 3.88
CA MET A 17 8.63 -2.89 3.56
C MET A 17 7.34 -2.06 3.44
N ILE A 18 7.13 -1.07 4.31
CA ILE A 18 5.99 -0.13 4.23
C ILE A 18 6.04 0.65 2.90
N VAL A 19 7.21 1.20 2.55
CA VAL A 19 7.41 1.94 1.29
C VAL A 19 7.10 1.06 0.08
N LYS A 20 7.57 -0.19 0.08
CA LYS A 20 7.31 -1.16 -1.01
C LYS A 20 5.83 -1.52 -1.13
N LEU A 21 5.10 -1.66 -0.02
CA LEU A 21 3.66 -1.94 -0.05
C LEU A 21 2.87 -0.78 -0.66
N HIS A 22 3.23 0.46 -0.34
CA HIS A 22 2.64 1.65 -0.98
C HIS A 22 2.96 1.71 -2.47
N ALA A 23 4.23 1.57 -2.85
CA ALA A 23 4.65 1.60 -4.25
C ALA A 23 3.99 0.49 -5.09
N LEU A 24 3.82 -0.70 -4.51
CA LEU A 24 3.10 -1.79 -5.16
C LEU A 24 1.62 -1.47 -5.36
N ALA A 25 0.96 -0.88 -4.35
CA ALA A 25 -0.43 -0.46 -4.45
C ALA A 25 -0.63 0.59 -5.56
N ASP A 26 0.27 1.57 -5.64
CA ASP A 26 0.21 2.63 -6.65
C ASP A 26 0.46 2.07 -8.06
N THR A 27 1.44 1.17 -8.22
CA THR A 27 1.70 0.47 -9.49
C THR A 27 0.49 -0.34 -9.96
N LEU A 28 -0.19 -1.01 -9.03
CA LEU A 28 -1.39 -1.80 -9.32
C LEU A 28 -2.57 -0.91 -9.75
N ASP A 29 -2.74 0.25 -9.12
CA ASP A 29 -3.73 1.24 -9.53
C ASP A 29 -3.44 1.78 -10.94
N GLU A 30 -2.20 2.17 -11.26
CA GLU A 30 -1.80 2.65 -12.59
C GLU A 30 -2.01 1.60 -13.71
N LEU A 31 -1.60 0.36 -13.47
CA LEU A 31 -1.80 -0.75 -14.41
C LEU A 31 -3.30 -1.02 -14.63
N THR A 32 -4.10 -0.86 -13.59
CA THR A 32 -5.54 -1.03 -13.65
C THR A 32 -6.22 0.08 -14.43
N GLU A 33 -5.84 1.34 -14.22
CA GLU A 33 -6.33 2.46 -15.01
C GLU A 33 -6.01 2.29 -16.48
N THR A 34 -4.76 1.89 -16.79
CA THR A 34 -4.33 1.62 -18.16
C THR A 34 -5.13 0.48 -18.80
N GLY A 35 -5.32 -0.63 -18.08
CA GLY A 35 -6.09 -1.77 -18.58
C GLY A 35 -7.58 -1.45 -18.77
N VAL A 36 -8.20 -0.73 -17.84
CA VAL A 36 -9.58 -0.24 -17.96
C VAL A 36 -9.72 0.66 -19.18
N GLN A 37 -8.78 1.60 -19.38
CA GLN A 37 -8.79 2.48 -20.54
C GLN A 37 -8.74 1.69 -21.86
N GLN A 38 -7.90 0.66 -21.95
CA GLN A 38 -7.84 -0.20 -23.14
C GLN A 38 -9.19 -0.89 -23.43
N TYR A 39 -9.88 -1.38 -22.40
CA TYR A 39 -11.21 -1.99 -22.57
C TYR A 39 -12.27 -0.98 -23.02
N GLU A 40 -12.22 0.26 -22.51
CA GLU A 40 -13.11 1.34 -22.93
C GLU A 40 -12.84 1.78 -24.37
N ASP A 41 -11.56 1.92 -24.75
CA ASP A 41 -11.16 2.26 -26.12
C ASP A 41 -11.60 1.17 -27.11
N MET A 42 -11.43 -0.11 -26.76
CA MET A 42 -11.93 -1.22 -27.55
C MET A 42 -13.45 -1.19 -27.69
N ARG A 43 -14.19 -0.88 -26.60
CA ARG A 43 -15.65 -0.73 -26.65
C ARG A 43 -16.05 0.39 -27.62
N ASP A 44 -15.37 1.52 -27.56
CA ASP A 44 -15.71 2.68 -28.37
C ASP A 44 -15.36 2.47 -29.85
N GLN A 45 -14.28 1.73 -30.15
CA GLN A 45 -13.99 1.24 -31.50
C GLN A 45 -15.09 0.32 -32.05
N LEU A 46 -15.65 -0.57 -31.22
CA LEU A 46 -16.73 -1.47 -31.63
C LEU A 46 -18.04 -0.72 -31.91
N LYS A 47 -18.25 0.45 -31.31
CA LYS A 47 -19.43 1.28 -31.56
C LYS A 47 -19.40 1.92 -32.95
N GLY A 48 -18.23 2.27 -33.49
CA GLY A 48 -18.08 2.83 -34.84
C GLY A 48 -18.88 4.11 -35.12
N ASP A 49 -18.50 4.85 -36.17
CA ASP A 49 -19.10 6.17 -36.52
C ASP A 49 -20.50 6.10 -37.17
N ARG A 50 -21.11 4.91 -37.32
CA ARG A 50 -22.23 4.75 -38.27
C ARG A 50 -23.38 3.91 -37.74
N GLY A 51 -24.36 4.61 -37.15
CA GLY A 51 -25.82 4.49 -37.35
C GLY A 51 -26.56 3.15 -37.15
N ASN A 52 -25.90 1.99 -37.20
CA ASN A 52 -26.55 0.69 -37.03
C ASN A 52 -25.52 -0.36 -36.57
N ILE A 53 -25.22 -0.35 -35.27
CA ILE A 53 -24.30 -1.30 -34.63
C ILE A 53 -25.01 -2.66 -34.54
N PRO A 54 -24.49 -3.72 -35.16
CA PRO A 54 -25.07 -5.05 -35.01
C PRO A 54 -25.09 -5.48 -33.53
N PRO A 55 -26.16 -6.14 -33.03
CA PRO A 55 -26.33 -6.46 -31.60
C PRO A 55 -25.12 -7.16 -30.95
N ILE A 56 -24.41 -7.99 -31.71
CA ILE A 56 -23.21 -8.69 -31.25
C ILE A 56 -22.09 -7.75 -30.79
N TYR A 57 -21.93 -6.58 -31.42
CA TYR A 57 -20.92 -5.58 -31.02
C TYR A 57 -21.32 -4.86 -29.74
N THR A 58 -22.63 -4.67 -29.51
CA THR A 58 -23.16 -4.17 -28.24
C THR A 58 -22.90 -5.17 -27.11
N ASP A 59 -23.17 -6.46 -27.34
CA ASP A 59 -22.95 -7.52 -26.34
C ASP A 59 -21.45 -7.65 -25.97
N ILE A 60 -20.56 -7.57 -26.96
CA ILE A 60 -19.11 -7.57 -26.74
C ILE A 60 -18.69 -6.32 -25.97
N GLY A 61 -19.19 -5.13 -26.37
CA GLY A 61 -18.90 -3.89 -25.68
C GLY A 61 -19.33 -3.90 -24.21
N ASP A 62 -20.50 -4.46 -23.92
CA ASP A 62 -21.00 -4.65 -22.55
C ASP A 62 -20.16 -5.66 -21.76
N ALA A 63 -19.67 -6.72 -22.41
CA ALA A 63 -18.77 -7.69 -21.80
C ALA A 63 -17.41 -7.07 -21.43
N LEU A 64 -16.83 -6.25 -22.33
CA LEU A 64 -15.60 -5.49 -22.05
C LEU A 64 -15.81 -4.52 -20.89
N HIS A 65 -16.91 -3.76 -20.88
CA HIS A 65 -17.23 -2.82 -19.81
C HIS A 65 -17.42 -3.52 -18.44
N ARG A 66 -18.14 -4.65 -18.41
CA ARG A 66 -18.29 -5.47 -17.18
C ARG A 66 -16.94 -5.99 -16.68
N THR A 67 -16.07 -6.41 -17.60
CA THR A 67 -14.73 -6.92 -17.29
C THR A 67 -13.86 -5.82 -16.69
N ALA A 68 -13.85 -4.63 -17.31
CA ALA A 68 -13.13 -3.46 -16.81
C ALA A 68 -13.58 -3.08 -15.38
N ARG A 69 -14.90 -3.02 -15.13
CA ARG A 69 -15.43 -2.75 -13.77
C ARG A 69 -15.03 -3.82 -12.76
N LYS A 70 -15.06 -5.09 -13.15
CA LYS A 70 -14.66 -6.19 -12.25
C LYS A 70 -13.18 -6.09 -11.92
N PHE A 71 -12.33 -5.82 -12.90
CA PHE A 71 -10.89 -5.63 -12.72
C PHE A 71 -10.60 -4.46 -11.78
N HIS A 72 -11.23 -3.31 -12.01
CA HIS A 72 -11.12 -2.13 -11.15
C HIS A 72 -11.55 -2.41 -9.71
N ARG A 73 -12.67 -3.11 -9.50
CA ARG A 73 -13.14 -3.48 -8.15
C ARG A 73 -12.15 -4.38 -7.43
N VAL A 74 -11.68 -5.44 -8.09
CA VAL A 74 -10.74 -6.39 -7.47
C VAL A 74 -9.43 -5.67 -7.14
N ASN A 75 -8.94 -4.83 -8.06
CA ASN A 75 -7.74 -4.04 -7.81
C ASN A 75 -7.90 -3.11 -6.60
N SER A 76 -9.00 -2.34 -6.57
CA SER A 76 -9.30 -1.45 -5.44
C SER A 76 -9.35 -2.17 -4.10
N GLU A 77 -9.91 -3.39 -4.05
CA GLU A 77 -9.89 -4.20 -2.84
C GLU A 77 -8.47 -4.61 -2.42
N VAL A 78 -7.63 -5.04 -3.38
CA VAL A 78 -6.24 -5.42 -3.11
C VAL A 78 -5.42 -4.22 -2.67
N THR A 79 -5.48 -3.09 -3.38
CA THR A 79 -4.71 -1.88 -3.07
C THR A 79 -5.15 -1.26 -1.75
N THR A 80 -6.44 -1.34 -1.40
CA THR A 80 -6.95 -0.96 -0.07
C THR A 80 -6.35 -1.83 1.04
N ARG A 81 -6.26 -3.15 0.83
CA ARG A 81 -5.65 -4.06 1.82
C ARG A 81 -4.15 -3.78 1.97
N LEU A 82 -3.42 -3.60 0.87
CA LEU A 82 -1.98 -3.27 0.93
C LEU A 82 -1.71 -1.97 1.69
N ARG A 83 -2.49 -0.92 1.42
CA ARG A 83 -2.39 0.36 2.15
C ARG A 83 -2.76 0.23 3.63
N ARG A 84 -3.75 -0.61 3.95
CA ARG A 84 -4.12 -0.91 5.34
C ARG A 84 -2.99 -1.65 6.07
N ASP A 85 -2.39 -2.65 5.44
CA ASP A 85 -1.30 -3.42 6.04
C ASP A 85 -0.06 -2.54 6.25
N ALA A 86 0.27 -1.69 5.26
CA ALA A 86 1.32 -0.68 5.39
C ALA A 86 1.09 0.25 6.59
N ARG A 87 -0.16 0.72 6.78
CA ARG A 87 -0.54 1.55 7.94
C ARG A 87 -0.41 0.82 9.27
N ILE A 88 -0.82 -0.45 9.34
CA ILE A 88 -0.66 -1.26 10.56
C ILE A 88 0.83 -1.38 10.92
N LEU A 89 1.68 -1.64 9.93
CA LEU A 89 3.13 -1.73 10.13
C LEU A 89 3.70 -0.38 10.57
N GLU A 90 3.23 0.73 10.01
CA GLU A 90 3.63 2.09 10.42
C GLU A 90 3.24 2.40 11.86
N ASP A 91 2.01 2.05 12.27
CA ASP A 91 1.53 2.21 13.64
C ASP A 91 2.37 1.37 14.63
N GLN A 92 2.70 0.13 14.27
CA GLN A 92 3.58 -0.73 15.06
C GLN A 92 4.99 -0.17 15.18
N LEU A 93 5.54 0.34 14.08
CA LEU A 93 6.87 0.93 14.03
C LEU A 93 6.95 2.20 14.90
N ASN A 94 5.91 3.03 14.87
CA ASN A 94 5.80 4.23 15.70
C ASN A 94 5.62 3.90 17.19
N ALA A 95 4.88 2.83 17.53
CA ALA A 95 4.75 2.37 18.90
C ALA A 95 6.10 1.90 19.48
N ILE A 96 6.93 1.21 18.69
CA ILE A 96 8.28 0.81 19.09
C ILE A 96 9.15 2.04 19.34
N LYS A 97 9.11 3.03 18.44
CA LYS A 97 9.84 4.31 18.62
C LYS A 97 9.42 5.05 19.88
N GLY A 98 8.12 5.22 20.11
CA GLY A 98 7.60 5.92 21.30
C GLY A 98 7.97 5.21 22.61
N GLY A 99 7.96 3.87 22.62
CA GLY A 99 8.44 3.09 23.76
C GLY A 99 9.95 3.22 24.01
N GLN A 100 10.75 3.39 22.96
CA GLN A 100 12.19 3.67 23.07
C GLN A 100 12.48 5.07 23.60
N GLU A 101 11.75 6.09 23.14
CA GLU A 101 11.89 7.46 23.63
C GLU A 101 11.55 7.56 25.12
N GLN A 102 10.44 6.94 25.55
CA GLN A 102 10.06 6.89 26.97
C GLN A 102 11.05 6.09 27.83
N GLY A 103 11.56 4.96 27.34
CA GLY A 103 12.58 4.18 28.04
C GLY A 103 13.92 4.94 28.19
N ALA A 104 14.31 5.69 27.16
CA ALA A 104 15.51 6.52 27.18
C ALA A 104 15.36 7.76 28.08
N GLU A 105 14.19 8.37 28.14
CA GLU A 105 13.89 9.45 29.10
C GLU A 105 13.91 8.94 30.55
N THR A 106 13.27 7.79 30.82
CA THR A 106 13.26 7.21 32.17
C THR A 106 14.67 6.86 32.66
N LEU A 107 15.59 6.48 31.76
CA LEU A 107 16.99 6.20 32.10
C LEU A 107 17.81 7.47 32.37
N LYS A 108 17.44 8.63 31.84
CA LYS A 108 18.09 9.92 32.15
C LYS A 108 17.73 10.42 33.55
N ASP A 109 16.54 10.07 34.04
CA ASP A 109 16.06 10.44 35.38
C ASP A 109 16.59 9.52 36.49
N ILE A 110 17.23 8.40 36.13
CA ILE A 110 18.00 7.59 37.09
C ILE A 110 19.39 8.19 37.21
N ASP A 111 19.50 9.29 37.95
CA ASP A 111 20.78 9.77 38.50
C ASP A 111 21.22 8.74 39.56
N VAL A 112 21.96 7.71 39.15
CA VAL A 112 22.56 6.76 40.09
C VAL A 112 23.68 7.51 40.81
N PRO A 113 23.56 7.81 42.11
CA PRO A 113 24.66 8.43 42.83
C PRO A 113 25.82 7.44 42.79
N VAL A 114 26.89 7.83 42.09
CA VAL A 114 28.14 7.07 42.05
C VAL A 114 28.77 7.23 43.44
N GLY A 115 28.31 6.41 44.38
CA GLY A 115 28.89 6.28 45.70
C GLY A 115 30.36 5.92 45.53
N LYS A 116 31.24 6.85 45.90
CA LYS A 116 32.68 6.61 45.97
C LYS A 116 32.90 5.48 46.96
N TRP A 117 33.32 4.33 46.46
CA TRP A 117 33.97 3.31 47.28
C TRP A 117 35.41 3.75 47.51
N THR A 118 35.64 4.55 48.54
CA THR A 118 36.87 4.61 49.36
C THR A 118 36.59 5.43 50.60
#